data_AF-A0A1B2LZJ2-F1
#
_entry.id   AF-A0A1B2LZJ2-F1
#
_cell.length_a   1.000
_cell.length_b   1.000
_cell.length_c   1.000
_cell.angle_alpha   90.00
_cell.angle_beta   90.00
_cell.angle_gamma   90.00
#
_symmetry.space_group_name_H-M   'P 1'
#
loop_
_entity.id
_entity.type
_entity.pdbx_description
1 polymer ?
#
loop_
_entity_poly.entity_id
_entity_poly.type
_entity_poly.pdbx_seq_one_letter_code
_entity_poly.pdbx_strand_id
1 'polypeptide(L)'
;MSSFANADDAGPIRTIQALYSHSMEMNKHFRDYDSNNLLAKFATKDLKQLFIADDQLMERTGELGCIEIDLMWLTNGDAEGAELFLEQIDDRHVAVVIGQTEDMESRSLIYQMDCDGAACKINDLIIGGEFSFKQGLAECLSEAE
;
A
#
# COMPACT_ATOMS: atom_id res chain seq x y z
N MET A 1 29.05 -16.20 3.43
CA MET A 1 27.92 -16.64 4.28
C MET A 1 27.00 -15.43 4.40
N SER A 2 25.96 -15.36 3.58
CA SER A 2 25.02 -14.23 3.59
C SER A 2 23.90 -14.57 4.56
N SER A 3 23.86 -13.87 5.69
CA SER A 3 22.77 -13.94 6.66
C SER A 3 21.61 -13.14 6.09
N PHE A 4 20.50 -13.83 5.83
CA PHE A 4 19.20 -13.20 5.61
C PHE A 4 18.78 -12.58 6.94
N ALA A 5 18.87 -11.26 7.04
CA ALA A 5 18.30 -10.54 8.17
C ALA A 5 16.78 -10.76 8.14
N ASN A 6 16.25 -11.26 9.26
CA ASN A 6 14.83 -11.46 9.51
C ASN A 6 14.05 -10.15 9.25
N ALA A 7 12.79 -10.29 8.87
CA ALA A 7 11.85 -9.20 8.61
C ALA A 7 11.52 -8.29 9.82
N ASP A 8 12.30 -8.36 10.90
CA ASP A 8 12.11 -7.67 12.18
C ASP A 8 13.12 -6.53 12.45
N ASP A 9 13.98 -6.17 11.48
CA ASP A 9 15.00 -5.10 11.59
C ASP A 9 14.89 -4.01 10.49
N ALA A 10 13.69 -3.72 10.01
CA ALA A 10 13.47 -2.87 8.84
C ALA A 10 12.94 -1.46 9.21
N GLY A 11 13.81 -0.45 9.09
CA GLY A 11 13.37 0.95 9.11
C GLY A 11 12.39 1.27 7.97
N PRO A 12 11.75 2.45 7.98
CA PRO A 12 10.64 2.83 7.08
C PRO A 12 10.83 2.39 5.62
N ILE A 13 11.96 2.78 5.00
CA ILE A 13 12.25 2.48 3.59
C ILE A 13 12.42 0.98 3.32
N ARG A 14 12.99 0.22 4.26
CA ARG A 14 13.16 -1.23 4.10
C ARG A 14 11.82 -1.95 4.13
N THR A 15 10.88 -1.48 4.96
CA THR A 15 9.51 -2.00 4.97
C THR A 15 8.82 -1.80 3.63
N ILE A 16 8.92 -0.59 3.05
CA ILE A 16 8.31 -0.29 1.74
C ILE A 16 9.03 -1.04 0.60
N GLN A 17 10.36 -1.16 0.64
CA GLN A 17 11.11 -1.99 -0.31
C GLN A 17 10.67 -3.46 -0.28
N ALA A 18 10.46 -4.03 0.92
CA ALA A 18 9.99 -5.39 1.08
C ALA A 18 8.56 -5.56 0.54
N LEU A 19 7.69 -4.59 0.79
CA LEU A 19 6.32 -4.55 0.26
C LEU A 19 6.31 -4.63 -1.28
N TYR A 20 7.00 -3.71 -1.96
CA TYR A 20 7.04 -3.70 -3.44
C TYR A 20 7.76 -4.91 -4.02
N SER A 21 8.85 -5.35 -3.39
CA SER A 21 9.55 -6.57 -3.83
C SER A 21 8.64 -7.79 -3.80
N HIS A 22 7.81 -7.91 -2.75
CA HIS A 22 6.86 -9.00 -2.63
C HIS A 22 5.73 -8.90 -3.66
N SER A 23 5.16 -7.70 -3.87
CA SER A 23 4.14 -7.50 -4.91
C SER A 23 4.67 -7.83 -6.31
N MET A 24 5.86 -7.33 -6.67
CA MET A 24 6.49 -7.64 -7.97
C MET A 24 6.80 -9.13 -8.16
N GLU A 25 7.21 -9.83 -7.11
CA GLU A 25 7.47 -11.27 -7.21
C GLU A 25 6.17 -12.05 -7.36
N MET A 26 5.13 -11.71 -6.59
CA MET A 26 3.85 -12.40 -6.67
C MET A 26 3.15 -12.18 -8.02
N ASN A 27 3.21 -10.97 -8.58
CA ASN A 27 2.61 -10.67 -9.87
C ASN A 27 3.19 -11.53 -11.02
N LYS A 28 4.46 -11.96 -10.93
CA LYS A 28 5.06 -12.89 -11.91
C LYS A 28 4.44 -14.29 -11.89
N HIS A 29 3.94 -14.72 -10.74
CA HIS A 29 3.46 -16.09 -10.53
C HIS A 29 1.93 -16.20 -10.46
N PHE A 30 1.24 -15.11 -10.12
CA PHE A 30 -0.20 -15.07 -9.89
C PHE A 30 -0.83 -13.88 -10.59
N ARG A 31 -1.62 -14.17 -11.64
CA ARG A 31 -2.30 -13.15 -12.46
C ARG A 31 -3.34 -12.33 -11.68
N ASP A 32 -3.98 -12.94 -10.68
CA ASP A 32 -5.04 -12.33 -9.88
C ASP A 32 -4.55 -11.99 -8.46
N TYR A 33 -3.27 -11.60 -8.35
CA TYR A 33 -2.69 -11.22 -7.07
C TYR A 33 -3.26 -9.89 -6.57
N ASP A 34 -3.76 -9.89 -5.34
CA ASP A 34 -4.30 -8.70 -4.71
C ASP A 34 -3.23 -7.97 -3.87
N SER A 35 -2.71 -6.88 -4.42
CA SER A 35 -1.75 -6.00 -3.74
C SER A 35 -2.34 -5.28 -2.53
N ASN A 36 -3.64 -4.98 -2.49
CA ASN A 36 -4.28 -4.33 -1.34
C ASN A 36 -4.30 -5.28 -0.14
N ASN A 37 -4.55 -6.57 -0.39
CA ASN A 37 -4.43 -7.61 0.63
C ASN A 37 -2.99 -7.77 1.16
N LEU A 38 -1.97 -7.54 0.33
CA LEU A 38 -0.58 -7.48 0.80
C LEU A 38 -0.34 -6.23 1.66
N LEU A 39 -0.76 -5.07 1.16
CA LEU A 39 -0.62 -3.79 1.86
C LEU A 39 -1.23 -3.86 3.27
N ALA A 40 -2.42 -4.45 3.41
CA ALA A 40 -3.08 -4.65 4.70
C ALA A 40 -2.27 -5.51 5.70
N LYS A 41 -1.35 -6.37 5.25
CA LYS A 41 -0.43 -7.14 6.12
C LYS A 41 0.73 -6.30 6.65
N PHE A 42 1.10 -5.25 5.92
CA PHE A 42 2.14 -4.29 6.29
C PHE A 42 1.57 -3.08 7.07
N ALA A 43 0.24 -2.95 7.10
CA ALA A 43 -0.46 -1.86 7.79
C ALA A 43 -0.43 -1.97 9.33
N THR A 44 -0.65 -0.83 9.99
CA THR A 44 -0.99 -0.77 11.42
C THR A 44 -2.34 -1.44 11.67
N LYS A 45 -2.63 -1.74 12.94
CA LYS A 45 -3.91 -2.36 13.31
C LYS A 45 -5.11 -1.52 12.86
N ASP A 46 -5.04 -0.20 13.04
CA ASP A 46 -6.14 0.70 12.73
C ASP A 46 -6.41 0.76 11.23
N LEU A 47 -5.37 0.94 10.41
CA LEU A 47 -5.54 0.94 8.96
C LEU A 47 -6.03 -0.42 8.47
N LYS A 48 -5.51 -1.53 9.01
CA LYS A 48 -5.98 -2.88 8.68
C LYS A 48 -7.46 -3.10 9.03
N GLN A 49 -7.95 -2.50 10.11
CA GLN A 49 -9.38 -2.61 10.46
C GLN A 49 -10.28 -1.95 9.43
N LEU A 50 -9.83 -0.88 8.77
CA LEU A 50 -10.58 -0.25 7.69
C LEU A 50 -10.64 -1.15 6.45
N PHE A 51 -9.53 -1.80 6.06
CA PHE A 51 -9.56 -2.81 4.99
C PHE A 51 -10.57 -3.93 5.29
N ILE A 52 -10.57 -4.44 6.53
CA ILE A 52 -11.52 -5.49 6.94
C ILE A 52 -12.96 -5.00 6.88
N ALA A 53 -13.22 -3.75 7.28
CA ALA A 53 -14.56 -3.16 7.22
C ALA A 53 -15.03 -2.99 5.76
N ASP A 54 -14.12 -2.67 4.85
CA ASP A 54 -14.40 -2.59 3.40
C ASP A 54 -14.80 -3.96 2.83
N ASP A 55 -14.02 -5.00 3.13
CA ASP A 55 -14.36 -6.39 2.75
C ASP A 55 -15.74 -6.79 3.30
N GLN A 56 -16.03 -6.46 4.55
CA GLN A 56 -17.31 -6.76 5.19
C GLN A 56 -18.49 -5.99 4.55
N LEU A 57 -18.26 -4.76 4.11
CA LEU A 57 -19.25 -3.98 3.38
C LEU A 57 -19.60 -4.69 2.06
N MET A 58 -18.59 -5.14 1.31
CA MET A 58 -18.77 -5.91 0.07
C MET A 58 -19.54 -7.20 0.32
N GLU A 59 -19.19 -7.97 1.35
CA GLU A 59 -19.88 -9.21 1.72
C GLU A 59 -21.36 -8.97 2.08
N ARG A 60 -21.65 -7.86 2.78
CA ARG A 60 -23.01 -7.51 3.24
C ARG A 60 -23.91 -6.99 2.13
N THR A 61 -23.36 -6.16 1.24
CA THR A 61 -24.15 -5.43 0.22
C THR A 61 -24.16 -6.14 -1.12
N GLY A 62 -23.12 -6.92 -1.43
CA GLY A 62 -22.87 -7.45 -2.77
C GLY A 62 -22.44 -6.39 -3.79
N GLU A 63 -22.17 -5.16 -3.35
CA GLU A 63 -21.66 -4.06 -4.17
C GLU A 63 -20.12 -3.96 -4.06
N LEU A 64 -19.52 -3.07 -4.87
CA LEU A 64 -18.11 -2.72 -4.73
C LEU A 64 -17.88 -2.00 -3.39
N GLY A 65 -16.72 -2.25 -2.78
CA GLY A 65 -16.30 -1.54 -1.58
C GLY A 65 -15.85 -0.11 -1.90
N CYS A 66 -15.44 0.60 -0.86
CA CYS A 66 -14.80 1.91 -0.94
C CYS A 66 -13.42 1.87 -1.61
N ILE A 67 -12.75 0.72 -1.64
CA ILE A 67 -11.45 0.56 -2.29
C ILE A 67 -11.63 0.00 -3.70
N GLU A 68 -11.50 0.87 -4.70
CA GLU A 68 -11.73 0.50 -6.11
C GLU A 68 -10.45 0.34 -6.95
N ILE A 69 -9.27 0.62 -6.38
CA ILE A 69 -7.98 0.66 -7.09
C ILE A 69 -6.91 -0.15 -6.37
N ASP A 70 -5.87 -0.59 -7.09
CA ASP A 70 -4.62 -1.05 -6.46
C ASP A 70 -3.90 0.17 -5.87
N LEU A 71 -3.82 0.25 -4.55
CA LEU A 71 -3.28 1.40 -3.83
C LEU A 71 -1.76 1.46 -3.88
N MET A 72 -1.09 0.32 -4.04
CA MET A 72 0.37 0.28 -4.16
C MET A 72 0.82 0.80 -5.52
N TRP A 73 0.04 0.50 -6.56
CA TRP A 73 0.38 0.84 -7.94
C TRP A 73 -0.46 1.99 -8.51
N LEU A 74 -1.41 2.53 -7.74
CA LEU A 74 -2.34 3.61 -8.11
C LEU A 74 -3.00 3.39 -9.47
N THR A 75 -3.55 2.19 -9.70
CA THR A 75 -4.13 1.79 -10.99
C THR A 75 -5.25 0.76 -10.83
N ASN A 76 -6.13 0.67 -11.82
CA ASN A 76 -7.15 -0.39 -11.97
C ASN A 76 -6.73 -1.45 -12.99
N GLY A 77 -5.51 -1.33 -13.52
CA GLY A 77 -4.96 -2.22 -14.54
C GLY A 77 -3.56 -2.69 -14.14
N ASP A 78 -2.75 -3.03 -15.15
CA ASP A 78 -1.38 -3.47 -14.94
C ASP A 78 -0.44 -2.29 -14.68
N ALA A 79 0.61 -2.54 -13.92
CA ALA A 79 1.75 -1.65 -13.73
C ALA A 79 3.03 -2.19 -14.40
N GLU A 80 2.93 -3.19 -15.26
CA GLU A 80 4.03 -3.75 -16.03
C GLU A 80 4.81 -2.64 -16.76
N GLY A 81 6.15 -2.72 -16.65
CA GLY A 81 7.06 -1.74 -17.26
C GLY A 81 7.25 -0.45 -16.47
N ALA A 82 6.51 -0.21 -15.38
CA ALA A 82 6.74 0.97 -14.54
C ALA A 82 8.06 0.85 -13.74
N GLU A 83 8.88 1.88 -13.79
CA GLU A 83 10.05 2.00 -12.91
C GLU A 83 9.65 2.54 -11.54
N LEU A 84 10.19 1.97 -10.46
CA LEU A 84 9.92 2.40 -9.09
C LEU A 84 11.10 3.18 -8.51
N PHE A 85 10.80 4.36 -7.95
CA PHE A 85 11.75 5.16 -7.20
C PHE A 85 11.23 5.36 -5.78
N LEU A 86 12.05 4.98 -4.79
CA LEU A 86 11.72 5.09 -3.37
C LEU A 86 12.69 6.07 -2.72
N GLU A 87 12.14 7.02 -1.96
CA GLU A 87 12.92 8.00 -1.20
C GLU A 87 12.39 8.08 0.23
N GLN A 88 13.29 7.96 1.20
CA GLN A 88 12.94 8.23 2.60
C GLN A 88 13.03 9.74 2.84
N ILE A 89 11.88 10.38 3.08
CA ILE A 89 11.80 11.82 3.36
C ILE A 89 12.29 12.12 4.77
N ASP A 90 11.78 11.35 5.75
CA ASP A 90 12.13 11.47 7.17
C ASP A 90 12.00 10.11 7.89
N ASP A 91 11.96 10.10 9.23
CA ASP A 91 11.86 8.88 10.04
C ASP A 91 10.49 8.20 9.98
N ARG A 92 9.49 8.83 9.34
CA ARG A 92 8.11 8.35 9.26
C ARG A 92 7.52 8.39 7.86
N HIS A 93 8.18 8.99 6.89
CA HIS A 93 7.63 9.15 5.55
C HIS A 93 8.55 8.59 4.48
N VAL A 94 7.97 7.78 3.60
CA VAL A 94 8.66 7.22 2.42
C VAL A 94 7.85 7.59 1.19
N ALA A 95 8.41 8.40 0.31
CA ALA A 95 7.86 8.67 -1.01
C ALA A 95 8.12 7.49 -1.93
N VAL A 96 7.10 7.14 -2.71
CA VAL A 96 7.23 6.23 -3.84
C VAL A 96 6.71 6.92 -5.09
N VAL A 97 7.57 6.97 -6.10
CA VAL A 97 7.23 7.40 -7.44
C VAL A 97 7.17 6.17 -8.34
N ILE A 98 6.02 6.02 -8.99
CA ILE A 98 5.75 5.02 -10.01
C ILE A 98 5.90 5.74 -11.35
N GLY A 99 6.87 5.27 -12.13
CA GLY A 99 7.21 5.83 -13.43
C GLY A 99 6.07 5.71 -14.43
N GLN A 100 6.15 6.53 -15.48
CA GLN A 100 5.23 6.49 -16.61
C GLN A 100 5.27 5.12 -17.31
N THR A 101 4.11 4.63 -17.73
CA THR A 101 3.95 3.50 -18.67
C THR A 101 3.34 4.00 -19.99
N GLU A 102 3.10 3.10 -20.95
CA GLU A 102 2.49 3.47 -22.25
C GLU A 102 1.14 4.19 -22.07
N ASP A 103 0.32 3.71 -21.13
CA ASP A 103 -1.06 4.17 -20.95
C ASP A 103 -1.27 5.07 -19.71
N MET A 104 -0.24 5.29 -18.89
CA MET A 104 -0.38 6.03 -17.63
C MET A 104 0.77 6.99 -17.37
N GLU A 105 0.43 8.20 -16.94
CA GLU A 105 1.41 9.17 -16.46
C GLU A 105 2.11 8.68 -15.17
N SER A 106 3.24 9.33 -14.86
CA SER A 106 3.90 9.12 -13.58
C SER A 106 2.98 9.51 -12.43
N ARG A 107 3.00 8.70 -11.39
CA ARG A 107 2.15 8.84 -10.21
C ARG A 107 2.97 8.58 -8.95
N SER A 108 2.49 9.08 -7.83
CA SER A 108 3.23 8.98 -6.58
C SER A 108 2.32 8.93 -5.37
N LEU A 109 2.80 8.29 -4.33
CA LEU A 109 2.23 8.36 -3.00
C LEU A 109 3.33 8.46 -1.95
N ILE A 110 2.94 8.90 -0.76
CA ILE A 110 3.80 8.89 0.42
C ILE A 110 3.22 7.92 1.42
N TYR A 111 4.00 6.93 1.84
CA TYR A 111 3.64 6.08 2.95
C TYR A 111 3.97 6.81 4.25
N GLN A 112 2.96 7.01 5.09
CA GLN A 112 3.17 7.41 6.47
C GLN A 112 3.32 6.16 7.33
N MET A 113 4.41 6.10 8.08
CA MET A 113 4.85 4.95 8.85
C MET A 113 4.70 5.21 10.34
N ASP A 114 4.36 4.15 11.07
CA ASP A 114 4.44 4.07 12.51
C ASP A 114 5.48 3.01 12.89
N CYS A 115 6.50 3.40 13.64
CA CYS A 115 7.64 2.55 13.96
C CYS A 115 7.79 2.41 15.47
N ASP A 116 7.74 1.18 15.97
CA ASP A 116 8.06 0.84 17.35
C ASP A 116 9.38 0.04 17.38
N GLY A 117 10.44 0.72 17.81
CA GLY A 117 11.80 0.17 17.77
C GLY A 117 12.25 -0.19 16.36
N ALA A 118 12.39 -1.48 16.08
CA ALA A 118 12.89 -2.01 14.81
C ALA A 118 11.78 -2.38 13.81
N ALA A 119 10.51 -2.35 14.24
CA ALA A 119 9.37 -2.74 13.43
C ALA A 119 8.60 -1.51 12.95
N CYS A 120 8.52 -1.31 11.65
CA CYS A 120 7.72 -0.26 11.02
C CYS A 120 6.48 -0.83 10.32
N LYS A 121 5.33 -0.18 10.49
CA LYS A 121 4.06 -0.50 9.86
C LYS A 121 3.50 0.73 9.14
N ILE A 122 2.71 0.50 8.10
CA ILE A 122 2.08 1.56 7.31
C ILE A 122 0.86 2.06 8.08
N ASN A 123 0.90 3.31 8.51
CA ASN A 123 -0.22 3.94 9.18
C ASN A 123 -1.17 4.60 8.19
N ASP A 124 -0.67 5.19 7.11
CA ASP A 124 -1.49 5.87 6.10
C ASP A 124 -0.78 5.91 4.73
N LEU A 125 -1.55 6.23 3.68
CA LEU A 125 -1.08 6.50 2.33
C LEU A 125 -1.54 7.91 1.95
N ILE A 126 -0.60 8.80 1.66
CA ILE A 126 -0.89 10.15 1.18
C ILE A 126 -0.81 10.16 -0.34
N ILE A 127 -1.97 10.24 -0.99
CA ILE A 127 -2.12 10.18 -2.45
C ILE A 127 -2.11 11.59 -3.03
N GLY A 128 -1.36 11.81 -4.10
CA GLY A 128 -1.22 13.14 -4.73
C GLY A 128 -0.53 14.19 -3.84
N GLY A 129 0.07 13.77 -2.72
CA GLY A 129 0.74 14.65 -1.76
C GLY A 129 -0.18 15.35 -0.76
N GLU A 130 -1.50 15.16 -0.84
CA GLU A 130 -2.47 15.91 -0.03
C GLU A 130 -3.53 15.02 0.63
N PHE A 131 -3.94 13.92 -0.01
CA PHE A 131 -5.09 13.14 0.43
C PHE A 131 -4.70 11.95 1.31
N SER A 132 -5.21 11.92 2.55
CA SER A 132 -5.10 10.76 3.44
C SER A 132 -6.09 9.67 3.01
N PHE A 133 -5.55 8.54 2.56
CA PHE A 133 -6.34 7.36 2.24
C PHE A 133 -7.08 6.82 3.47
N LYS A 134 -6.39 6.73 4.62
CA LYS A 134 -7.00 6.22 5.86
C LYS A 134 -8.22 7.04 6.26
N GLN A 135 -8.13 8.37 6.17
CA GLN A 135 -9.26 9.24 6.48
C GLN A 135 -10.38 9.06 5.46
N GLY A 136 -10.08 9.10 4.17
CA GLY A 136 -11.08 8.95 3.12
C GLY A 136 -11.82 7.60 3.17
N LEU A 137 -11.09 6.51 3.47
CA LEU A 137 -11.70 5.19 3.64
C LEU A 137 -12.64 5.16 4.85
N ALA A 138 -12.22 5.73 5.98
CA ALA A 138 -13.07 5.82 7.17
C ALA A 138 -14.35 6.64 6.92
N GLU A 139 -14.24 7.75 6.17
CA GLU A 139 -15.39 8.57 5.77
C GLU A 139 -16.35 7.79 4.87
N CYS A 140 -15.85 7.17 3.80
CA CYS A 140 -16.66 6.36 2.89
C CYS A 140 -17.41 5.23 3.62
N LEU A 141 -16.72 4.49 4.50
CA LEU A 141 -17.32 3.40 5.26
C LEU A 141 -18.42 3.91 6.20
N SER A 142 -18.27 5.10 6.79
CA SER A 142 -19.29 5.68 7.66
C SER A 142 -20.55 6.15 6.93
N GLU A 143 -20.44 6.50 5.65
CA GLU A 143 -21.57 6.88 4.80
C GLU A 143 -22.31 5.67 4.21
N ALA A 144 -21.64 4.51 4.17
CA ALA A 144 -22.17 3.24 3.65
C ALA A 144 -22.84 2.35 4.70
N GLU A 145 -22.85 2.76 5.98
CA GLU A 145 -23.60 2.12 7.08
C GLU A 145 -25.06 2.59 7.17
#